data_AF-A0A5N7B6F2-F1
#
_entry.id   AF-A0A5N7B6F2-F1
#
_cell.length_a   1.000
_cell.length_b   1.000
_cell.length_c   1.000
_cell.angle_alpha   90.00
_cell.angle_beta   90.00
_cell.angle_gamma   90.00
#
_symmetry.space_group_name_H-M   'P 1'
#
loop_
_entity.id
_entity.type
_entity.pdbx_description
1 polymer ?
#
loop_
_entity_poly.entity_id
_entity_poly.type
_entity_poly.pdbx_seq_one_letter_code
_entity_poly.pdbx_strand_id
1 'polypeptide(L)'
;MVSFSSCLRAVALASSVLAVQPILRQETSLDTWLNTEADFSRQAILNNIGANGSSAQGASAGVVIASPSKSDPDYFYTWTRDSGLVMKTLVDLFRGGEADLLPIIEEFISSQARIQGISNPSGALSSGGLGEPKFNADETAFTGAWGRPQRDGPALRATAMVAFGEWLVENGHTSIATDLVWPVIRNDLSYVAQYWNQSGFDLWEEVQGSSFFTIAVSHRALVEGGSFAKAIGSSCSFCDSQAPQVRCYLQSFWTGSYIQANFGGGRSGKDVNTILGSIHTFDPQATCDDTTFQPCSSRALANHKSVTDSFRSIYAINSARAENQAVAVGRYPEDSYYNGNPWFLATLAAAEQLYDALYQWDKIGSLTITDVSLPFFKPLYSSAATGTYASSTTVYSDIVTAVKAYADGYVQIVQTYATSTGALSEQFTKTDGSQTSAHDLTWSYAALLTAYRRRNAVVPAPWGQSTATSIPSACSATSASGTYSSVVITSWPTISGYPGAPDSPCQTPTTVSVTFDVKATTVYGESIKIVGSISQLGSWDPNSAIALNADKYTSDNPLWAGTINLPAGQSFEYKYIRVQNGAVTWESDPNRAYTVPSTCGVQSAVESDVWR
;
A
#
# COMPACT_ATOMS: atom_id res chain seq x y z
N MET A 1 -52.66 -33.87 70.27
CA MET A 1 -53.31 -32.57 69.99
C MET A 1 -52.42 -31.83 68.99
N VAL A 2 -52.67 -31.99 67.69
CA VAL A 2 -53.37 -31.00 66.82
C VAL A 2 -52.56 -29.69 66.76
N SER A 3 -51.64 -29.54 65.79
CA SER A 3 -51.83 -28.96 64.44
C SER A 3 -52.44 -27.56 64.45
N PHE A 4 -51.74 -26.55 63.94
CA PHE A 4 -52.29 -25.61 62.94
C PHE A 4 -51.17 -24.88 62.18
N SER A 5 -51.30 -24.91 60.85
CA SER A 5 -50.46 -24.29 59.83
C SER A 5 -50.70 -22.78 59.72
N SER A 6 -49.72 -22.05 59.19
CA SER A 6 -49.98 -20.83 58.41
C SER A 6 -48.97 -20.70 57.28
N CYS A 7 -49.50 -20.64 56.07
CA CYS A 7 -48.82 -20.53 54.79
C CYS A 7 -48.21 -19.14 54.60
N LEU A 8 -46.98 -19.06 54.09
CA LEU A 8 -46.56 -17.96 53.22
C LEU A 8 -46.24 -18.52 51.84
N ARG A 9 -47.03 -18.10 50.85
CA ARG A 9 -46.79 -18.34 49.42
C ARG A 9 -45.69 -17.37 48.96
N ALA A 10 -44.56 -17.89 48.49
CA ALA A 10 -43.63 -17.15 47.65
C ALA A 10 -43.80 -17.65 46.20
N VAL A 11 -44.10 -16.71 45.32
CA VAL A 11 -44.28 -16.91 43.87
C VAL A 11 -42.91 -17.15 43.25
N ALA A 12 -42.70 -18.35 42.69
CA ALA A 12 -41.54 -18.63 41.85
C ALA A 12 -41.83 -18.11 40.42
N LEU A 13 -41.21 -17.00 40.05
CA LEU A 13 -41.12 -16.56 38.66
C LEU A 13 -40.08 -17.44 37.96
N ALA A 14 -40.55 -18.45 37.24
CA ALA A 14 -39.74 -19.21 36.30
C ALA A 14 -39.34 -18.27 35.14
N SER A 15 -38.10 -17.77 35.17
CA SER A 15 -37.49 -17.13 34.02
C SER A 15 -36.92 -18.24 33.14
N SER A 16 -37.68 -18.63 32.11
CA SER A 16 -37.15 -19.43 31.01
C SER A 16 -36.12 -18.60 30.26
N VAL A 17 -34.85 -18.73 30.66
CA VAL A 17 -33.72 -18.27 29.86
C VAL A 17 -33.68 -19.17 28.63
N LEU A 18 -34.23 -18.69 27.52
CA LEU A 18 -33.86 -19.19 26.20
C LEU A 18 -32.37 -18.89 26.06
N ALA A 19 -31.54 -19.91 26.29
CA ALA A 19 -30.16 -19.89 25.87
C ALA A 19 -30.18 -19.72 24.35
N VAL A 20 -29.95 -18.49 23.88
CA VAL A 20 -29.50 -18.26 22.51
C VAL A 20 -28.16 -18.99 22.44
N GLN A 21 -28.18 -20.20 21.89
CA GLN A 21 -26.95 -20.85 21.49
C GLN A 21 -26.21 -19.85 20.59
N PRO A 22 -24.93 -19.55 20.86
CA PRO A 22 -24.15 -18.79 19.90
C PRO A 22 -24.25 -19.57 18.60
N ILE A 23 -24.79 -18.93 17.56
CA ILE A 23 -24.64 -19.43 16.20
C ILE A 23 -23.13 -19.58 16.04
N LEU A 24 -22.65 -20.82 16.04
CA LEU A 24 -21.29 -21.17 15.68
C LEU A 24 -21.10 -20.56 14.29
N ARG A 25 -20.44 -19.40 14.25
CA ARG A 25 -20.06 -18.74 13.01
C ARG A 25 -19.18 -19.76 12.29
N GLN A 26 -19.65 -20.24 11.14
CA GLN A 26 -18.86 -21.12 10.30
C GLN A 26 -17.56 -20.39 10.00
N GLU A 27 -16.43 -20.86 10.55
CA GLU A 27 -15.12 -20.27 10.26
C GLU A 27 -14.94 -20.28 8.75
N THR A 28 -14.90 -19.10 8.14
CA THR A 28 -14.56 -18.97 6.73
C THR A 28 -13.14 -19.47 6.54
N SER A 29 -12.94 -20.41 5.62
CA SER A 29 -11.59 -20.90 5.30
C SER A 29 -10.67 -19.72 4.96
N LEU A 30 -9.38 -19.85 5.28
CA LEU A 30 -8.38 -18.83 4.97
C LEU A 30 -8.42 -18.42 3.49
N ASP A 31 -8.64 -19.38 2.58
CA ASP A 31 -8.76 -19.13 1.14
C ASP A 31 -9.98 -18.25 0.80
N THR A 32 -11.15 -18.55 1.40
CA THR A 32 -12.38 -17.77 1.16
C THR A 32 -12.23 -16.35 1.67
N TRP A 33 -11.67 -16.19 2.87
CA TRP A 33 -11.43 -14.87 3.45
C TRP A 33 -10.42 -14.08 2.62
N LEU A 34 -9.27 -14.68 2.28
CA LEU A 34 -8.22 -14.01 1.50
C LEU A 34 -8.71 -13.51 0.14
N ASN A 35 -9.52 -14.28 -0.58
CA ASN A 35 -10.08 -13.84 -1.85
C ASN A 35 -10.95 -12.58 -1.65
N THR A 36 -11.82 -12.60 -0.63
CA THR A 36 -12.70 -11.47 -0.31
C THR A 36 -11.90 -10.24 0.14
N GLU A 37 -10.90 -10.46 1.00
CA GLU A 37 -10.07 -9.41 1.57
C GLU A 37 -9.12 -8.80 0.52
N ALA A 38 -8.67 -9.59 -0.46
CA ALA A 38 -7.89 -9.09 -1.59
C ALA A 38 -8.72 -8.13 -2.46
N ASP A 39 -9.95 -8.50 -2.82
CA ASP A 39 -10.85 -7.62 -3.57
C ASP A 39 -11.13 -6.32 -2.81
N PHE A 40 -11.39 -6.43 -1.49
CA PHE A 40 -11.57 -5.26 -0.63
C PHE A 40 -10.31 -4.38 -0.57
N SER A 41 -9.14 -4.98 -0.34
CA SER A 41 -7.87 -4.26 -0.20
C SER A 41 -7.52 -3.50 -1.48
N ARG A 42 -7.77 -4.11 -2.64
CA ARG A 42 -7.62 -3.44 -3.93
C ARG A 42 -8.49 -2.18 -4.01
N GLN A 43 -9.78 -2.30 -3.68
CA GLN A 43 -10.68 -1.15 -3.71
C GLN A 43 -10.31 -0.10 -2.67
N ALA A 44 -9.88 -0.51 -1.48
CA ALA A 44 -9.45 0.39 -0.42
C ALA A 44 -8.20 1.20 -0.81
N ILE A 45 -7.25 0.59 -1.54
CA ILE A 45 -6.14 1.32 -2.16
C ILE A 45 -6.67 2.40 -3.11
N LEU A 46 -7.56 2.04 -4.05
CA LEU A 46 -8.11 2.99 -5.02
C LEU A 46 -8.89 4.13 -4.34
N ASN A 47 -9.58 3.84 -3.24
CA ASN A 47 -10.27 4.85 -2.43
C ASN A 47 -9.30 5.87 -1.80
N ASN A 48 -8.05 5.47 -1.56
CA ASN A 48 -6.98 6.32 -1.01
C ASN A 48 -6.11 6.99 -2.10
N ILE A 49 -6.56 7.01 -3.36
CA ILE A 49 -5.84 7.69 -4.45
C ILE A 49 -6.67 8.88 -4.95
N GLY A 50 -6.06 10.06 -4.95
CA GLY A 50 -6.66 11.26 -5.49
C GLY A 50 -6.76 11.22 -7.02
N ALA A 51 -7.66 11.97 -7.66
CA ALA A 51 -8.64 12.87 -7.04
C ALA A 51 -10.01 12.20 -6.80
N ASN A 52 -10.22 11.00 -7.34
CA ASN A 52 -11.52 10.34 -7.40
C ASN A 52 -11.74 9.31 -6.29
N GLY A 53 -10.70 8.95 -5.53
CA GLY A 53 -10.81 8.01 -4.42
C GLY A 53 -11.73 8.55 -3.32
N SER A 54 -12.68 7.73 -2.88
CA SER A 54 -13.72 8.14 -1.92
C SER A 54 -13.16 8.59 -0.57
N SER A 55 -11.97 8.11 -0.21
CA SER A 55 -11.25 8.40 1.04
C SER A 55 -10.15 9.46 0.86
N ALA A 56 -9.87 9.88 -0.38
CA ALA A 56 -8.82 10.83 -0.74
C ALA A 56 -9.36 12.21 -1.15
N GLN A 57 -10.51 12.62 -0.62
CA GLN A 57 -11.11 13.93 -0.92
C GLN A 57 -10.17 15.08 -0.58
N GLY A 58 -9.80 15.86 -1.60
CA GLY A 58 -8.85 16.97 -1.50
C GLY A 58 -7.41 16.60 -1.90
N ALA A 59 -7.11 15.33 -2.17
CA ALA A 59 -5.84 14.93 -2.76
C ALA A 59 -5.82 15.19 -4.29
N SER A 60 -4.67 15.56 -4.83
CA SER A 60 -4.51 15.76 -6.28
C SER A 60 -4.52 14.44 -7.06
N ALA A 61 -4.80 14.51 -8.36
CA ALA A 61 -4.81 13.34 -9.24
C ALA A 61 -3.47 12.60 -9.24
N GLY A 62 -3.51 11.29 -8.98
CA GLY A 62 -2.33 10.42 -8.88
C GLY A 62 -1.63 10.44 -7.53
N VAL A 63 -2.09 11.25 -6.56
CA VAL A 63 -1.55 11.28 -5.21
C VAL A 63 -2.10 10.12 -4.40
N VAL A 64 -1.21 9.28 -3.86
CA VAL A 64 -1.55 8.23 -2.91
C VAL A 64 -1.42 8.80 -1.50
N ILE A 65 -2.53 8.88 -0.75
CA ILE A 65 -2.47 9.23 0.68
C ILE A 65 -2.07 7.99 1.50
N ALA A 66 -1.34 8.18 2.60
CA ALA A 66 -0.99 7.07 3.48
C ALA A 66 -2.23 6.51 4.20
N SER A 67 -3.10 7.39 4.70
CA SER A 67 -4.38 7.04 5.31
C SER A 67 -5.36 8.22 5.24
N PRO A 68 -6.68 7.97 5.21
CA PRO A 68 -7.69 9.03 5.33
C PRO A 68 -7.72 9.71 6.71
N SER A 69 -7.00 9.18 7.71
CA SER A 69 -6.93 9.74 9.06
C SER A 69 -6.31 11.14 9.05
N LYS A 70 -7.06 12.13 9.56
CA LYS A 70 -6.64 13.54 9.69
C LYS A 70 -6.29 13.95 11.12
N SER A 71 -6.33 13.01 12.07
CA SER A 71 -6.08 13.26 13.49
C SER A 71 -5.82 11.97 14.26
N ASP A 72 -4.83 12.00 15.16
CA ASP A 72 -4.49 10.91 16.09
C ASP A 72 -4.40 9.49 15.46
N PRO A 73 -3.49 9.29 14.49
CA PRO A 73 -2.53 10.25 13.95
C PRO A 73 -3.04 10.95 12.67
N ASP A 74 -2.45 12.11 12.34
CA ASP A 74 -2.72 12.81 11.07
C ASP A 74 -1.80 12.28 9.96
N TYR A 75 -2.38 11.46 9.08
CA TYR A 75 -1.71 10.74 8.00
C TYR A 75 -2.25 11.13 6.61
N PHE A 76 -3.01 12.23 6.52
CA PHE A 76 -3.55 12.73 5.26
C PHE A 76 -2.48 13.48 4.43
N TYR A 77 -1.37 12.79 4.16
CA TYR A 77 -0.25 13.25 3.36
C TYR A 77 0.14 12.14 2.39
N THR A 78 0.94 12.50 1.38
CA THR A 78 1.54 11.52 0.48
C THR A 78 3.00 11.32 0.88
N TRP A 79 3.34 10.08 1.25
CA TRP A 79 4.73 9.68 1.47
C TRP A 79 5.28 9.09 0.18
N THR A 80 6.50 9.48 -0.18
CA THR A 80 7.18 8.96 -1.38
C THR A 80 7.36 7.44 -1.29
N ARG A 81 7.67 6.90 -0.10
CA ARG A 81 7.78 5.46 0.16
C ARG A 81 6.46 4.74 -0.10
N ASP A 82 5.42 5.11 0.63
CA ASP A 82 4.10 4.46 0.57
C ASP A 82 3.56 4.50 -0.85
N SER A 83 3.64 5.67 -1.50
CA SER A 83 3.20 5.82 -2.89
C SER A 83 4.00 4.93 -3.85
N GLY A 84 5.32 4.82 -3.69
CA GLY A 84 6.15 3.93 -4.49
C GLY A 84 5.82 2.45 -4.29
N LEU A 85 5.63 2.01 -3.04
CA LEU A 85 5.29 0.62 -2.70
C LEU A 85 3.90 0.22 -3.18
N VAL A 86 2.91 1.08 -2.94
CA VAL A 86 1.53 0.89 -3.37
C VAL A 86 1.47 0.89 -4.90
N MET A 87 2.10 1.86 -5.55
CA MET A 87 2.07 1.91 -7.01
C MET A 87 2.80 0.74 -7.65
N LYS A 88 3.91 0.26 -7.06
CA LYS A 88 4.55 -0.98 -7.53
C LYS A 88 3.59 -2.17 -7.51
N THR A 89 2.75 -2.26 -6.47
CA THR A 89 1.70 -3.28 -6.37
C THR A 89 0.67 -3.14 -7.49
N LEU A 90 0.15 -1.93 -7.72
CA LEU A 90 -0.83 -1.67 -8.78
C LEU A 90 -0.26 -1.90 -10.18
N VAL A 91 1.01 -1.55 -10.43
CA VAL A 91 1.69 -1.85 -11.69
C VAL A 91 1.80 -3.37 -11.89
N ASP A 92 2.07 -4.16 -10.85
CA ASP A 92 2.09 -5.63 -10.96
C ASP A 92 0.70 -6.23 -11.21
N LEU A 93 -0.36 -5.63 -10.67
CA LEU A 93 -1.75 -6.01 -10.99
C LEU A 93 -2.08 -5.69 -12.45
N PHE A 94 -1.74 -4.49 -12.91
CA PHE A 94 -1.92 -4.04 -14.29
C PHE A 94 -1.19 -4.96 -15.28
N ARG A 95 0.09 -5.29 -15.01
CA ARG A 95 0.85 -6.26 -15.80
C ARG A 95 0.22 -7.67 -15.77
N GLY A 96 -0.53 -7.97 -14.71
CA GLY A 96 -1.33 -9.19 -14.58
C GLY A 96 -2.67 -9.18 -15.33
N GLY A 97 -3.02 -8.08 -16.00
CA GLY A 97 -4.22 -7.95 -16.84
C GLY A 97 -5.28 -6.96 -16.34
N GLU A 98 -5.06 -6.28 -15.21
CA GLU A 98 -6.01 -5.31 -14.66
C GLU A 98 -5.89 -3.94 -15.34
N ALA A 99 -6.44 -3.88 -16.54
CA ALA A 99 -6.36 -2.75 -17.45
C ALA A 99 -6.95 -1.42 -16.92
N ASP A 100 -7.91 -1.50 -16.00
CA ASP A 100 -8.56 -0.33 -15.38
C ASP A 100 -7.59 0.48 -14.49
N LEU A 101 -6.43 -0.07 -14.15
CA LEU A 101 -5.39 0.60 -13.38
C LEU A 101 -4.50 1.53 -14.22
N LEU A 102 -4.56 1.47 -15.55
CA LEU A 102 -3.69 2.27 -16.41
C LEU A 102 -3.82 3.79 -16.14
N PRO A 103 -5.02 4.39 -16.09
CA PRO A 103 -5.15 5.82 -15.81
C PRO A 103 -4.56 6.22 -14.45
N ILE A 104 -4.69 5.34 -13.43
CA ILE A 104 -4.14 5.57 -12.09
C ILE A 104 -2.60 5.61 -12.13
N ILE A 105 -1.98 4.72 -12.92
CA ILE A 105 -0.52 4.68 -13.11
C ILE A 105 -0.03 5.93 -13.86
N GLU A 106 -0.72 6.34 -14.93
CA GLU A 106 -0.41 7.55 -15.69
C GLU A 106 -0.51 8.82 -14.83
N GLU A 107 -1.58 8.95 -14.04
CA GLU A 107 -1.79 10.05 -13.11
C GLU A 107 -0.71 10.08 -12.03
N PHE A 108 -0.34 8.92 -11.46
CA PHE A 108 0.75 8.82 -10.49
C PHE A 108 2.07 9.33 -11.07
N ILE A 109 2.47 8.84 -12.25
CA ILE A 109 3.74 9.26 -12.87
C ILE A 109 3.72 10.78 -13.15
N SER A 110 2.58 11.31 -13.56
CA SER A 110 2.39 12.75 -13.77
C SER A 110 2.49 13.55 -12.46
N SER A 111 1.91 13.04 -11.37
CA SER A 111 2.04 13.60 -10.02
C SER A 111 3.49 13.59 -9.55
N GLN A 112 4.20 12.48 -9.73
CA GLN A 112 5.60 12.37 -9.35
C GLN A 112 6.50 13.34 -10.14
N ALA A 113 6.23 13.54 -11.44
CA ALA A 113 6.94 14.54 -12.24
C ALA A 113 6.80 15.96 -11.65
N ARG A 114 5.60 16.33 -11.17
CA ARG A 114 5.35 17.60 -10.48
C ARG A 114 6.03 17.65 -9.11
N ILE A 115 5.86 16.60 -8.30
CA ILE A 115 6.42 16.49 -6.94
C ILE A 115 7.95 16.63 -6.94
N GLN A 116 8.64 16.01 -7.89
CA GLN A 116 10.10 16.16 -8.04
C GLN A 116 10.55 17.62 -8.22
N GLY A 117 9.69 18.49 -8.78
CA GLY A 117 9.96 19.91 -8.97
C GLY A 117 9.75 20.79 -7.75
N ILE A 118 9.15 20.28 -6.67
CA ILE A 118 8.82 21.06 -5.47
C ILE A 118 10.07 21.29 -4.63
N SER A 119 10.45 22.55 -4.44
CA SER A 119 11.43 22.91 -3.39
C SER A 119 10.83 22.68 -2.02
N ASN A 120 11.55 21.98 -1.16
CA ASN A 120 11.09 21.53 0.15
C ASN A 120 12.22 21.62 1.20
N PRO A 121 11.97 21.31 2.48
CA PRO A 121 12.98 21.44 3.53
C PRO A 121 14.23 20.57 3.36
N SER A 122 14.17 19.45 2.61
CA SER A 122 15.35 18.65 2.25
C SER A 122 16.17 19.26 1.11
N GLY A 123 15.61 20.18 0.33
CA GLY A 123 16.29 20.91 -0.73
C GLY A 123 15.42 21.14 -1.97
N ALA A 124 16.06 21.52 -3.07
CA ALA A 124 15.46 21.56 -4.40
C ALA A 124 15.80 20.29 -5.18
N LEU A 125 15.24 20.13 -6.38
CA LEU A 125 15.41 18.95 -7.24
C LEU A 125 16.84 18.39 -7.30
N SER A 126 17.85 19.25 -7.52
CA SER A 126 19.25 18.83 -7.66
C SER A 126 20.09 19.00 -6.38
N SER A 127 19.51 19.46 -5.26
CA SER A 127 20.23 19.76 -4.03
C SER A 127 19.75 18.97 -2.79
N GLY A 128 18.87 17.98 -2.99
CA GLY A 128 18.44 17.06 -1.93
C GLY A 128 16.92 16.87 -1.84
N GLY A 129 16.13 17.67 -2.56
CA GLY A 129 14.67 17.71 -2.44
C GLY A 129 13.96 16.38 -2.74
N LEU A 130 14.58 15.50 -3.54
CA LEU A 130 14.04 14.15 -3.81
C LEU A 130 14.06 13.23 -2.60
N GLY A 131 14.87 13.54 -1.58
CA GLY A 131 14.91 12.82 -0.30
C GLY A 131 13.85 13.27 0.72
N GLU A 132 12.95 14.19 0.35
CA GLU A 132 11.87 14.59 1.23
C GLU A 132 10.88 13.41 1.42
N PRO A 133 10.60 13.00 2.66
CA PRO A 133 9.77 11.83 2.90
C PRO A 133 8.32 11.99 2.42
N LYS A 134 7.74 13.17 2.67
CA LYS A 134 6.31 13.42 2.49
C LYS A 134 5.99 14.82 2.00
N PHE A 135 4.83 14.91 1.35
CA PHE A 135 4.25 16.14 0.83
C PHE A 135 2.77 16.20 1.24
N ASN A 136 2.18 17.40 1.22
CA ASN A 136 0.74 17.52 1.43
C ASN A 136 -0.03 16.82 0.29
N ALA A 137 -1.26 16.40 0.57
CA ALA A 137 -2.08 15.66 -0.41
C ALA A 137 -2.38 16.46 -1.69
N ASP A 138 -2.23 17.79 -1.65
CA ASP A 138 -2.40 18.72 -2.78
C ASP A 138 -1.10 19.01 -3.54
N GLU A 139 -0.05 18.21 -3.34
CA GLU A 139 1.27 18.37 -3.96
C GLU A 139 1.96 19.69 -3.55
N THR A 140 1.73 20.17 -2.33
CA THR A 140 2.53 21.25 -1.74
C THR A 140 3.55 20.71 -0.74
N ALA A 141 4.63 21.47 -0.51
CA ALA A 141 5.68 21.07 0.42
C ALA A 141 5.15 20.97 1.86
N PHE A 142 5.45 19.87 2.55
CA PHE A 142 5.27 19.79 3.99
C PHE A 142 6.40 20.57 4.68
N THR A 143 6.06 21.67 5.37
CA THR A 143 7.06 22.59 5.95
C THR A 143 7.38 22.32 7.42
N GLY A 144 6.71 21.35 8.07
CA GLY A 144 6.94 21.01 9.47
C GLY A 144 8.26 20.27 9.71
N ALA A 145 8.72 20.23 10.97
CA ALA A 145 9.84 19.38 11.37
C ALA A 145 9.49 17.90 11.17
N TRP A 146 10.45 17.10 10.69
CA TRP A 146 10.25 15.69 10.38
C TRP A 146 11.61 14.96 10.28
N GLY A 147 11.61 13.63 10.39
CA GLY A 147 12.78 12.79 10.17
C GLY A 147 13.18 12.75 8.70
N ARG A 148 13.92 13.77 8.23
CA ARG A 148 14.36 13.94 6.84
C ARG A 148 15.88 14.11 6.71
N PRO A 149 16.49 13.77 5.57
CA PRO A 149 15.89 13.11 4.42
C PRO A 149 15.67 11.60 4.68
N GLN A 150 14.75 10.99 3.94
CA GLN A 150 14.63 9.54 3.82
C GLN A 150 15.02 9.16 2.39
N ARG A 151 16.01 8.29 2.26
CA ARG A 151 16.72 8.08 0.98
C ARG A 151 16.21 6.89 0.18
N ASP A 152 15.25 6.15 0.72
CA ASP A 152 14.57 5.02 0.09
C ASP A 152 13.48 5.45 -0.91
N GLY A 153 12.83 6.60 -0.66
CA GLY A 153 11.74 7.11 -1.50
C GLY A 153 12.07 7.13 -3.01
N PRO A 154 13.16 7.79 -3.45
CA PRO A 154 13.57 7.79 -4.85
C PRO A 154 13.79 6.39 -5.44
N ALA A 155 14.40 5.47 -4.68
CA ALA A 155 14.62 4.11 -5.15
C ALA A 155 13.29 3.37 -5.39
N LEU A 156 12.37 3.42 -4.43
CA LEU A 156 11.06 2.76 -4.52
C LEU A 156 10.19 3.34 -5.64
N ARG A 157 10.21 4.66 -5.78
CA ARG A 157 9.49 5.38 -6.82
C ARG A 157 10.05 5.04 -8.21
N ALA A 158 11.38 4.98 -8.36
CA ALA A 158 12.02 4.50 -9.58
C ALA A 158 11.63 3.05 -9.90
N THR A 159 11.65 2.14 -8.91
CA THR A 159 11.25 0.74 -9.08
C THR A 159 9.82 0.58 -9.61
N ALA A 160 8.86 1.33 -9.08
CA ALA A 160 7.47 1.33 -9.57
C ALA A 160 7.38 1.77 -11.04
N MET A 161 8.05 2.86 -11.38
CA MET A 161 8.03 3.41 -12.74
C MET A 161 8.83 2.59 -13.75
N VAL A 162 9.95 1.97 -13.35
CA VAL A 162 10.71 1.04 -14.20
C VAL A 162 9.84 -0.15 -14.58
N ALA A 163 9.11 -0.73 -13.64
CA ALA A 163 8.22 -1.86 -13.94
C ALA A 163 7.14 -1.51 -14.97
N PHE A 164 6.58 -0.29 -14.94
CA PHE A 164 5.66 0.18 -15.98
C PHE A 164 6.37 0.51 -17.30
N GLY A 165 7.55 1.14 -17.22
CA GLY A 165 8.40 1.44 -18.38
C GLY A 165 8.80 0.18 -19.16
N GLU A 166 9.17 -0.89 -18.47
CA GLU A 166 9.46 -2.19 -19.07
C GLU A 166 8.23 -2.77 -19.77
N TRP A 167 7.04 -2.68 -19.14
CA TRP A 167 5.80 -3.12 -19.77
C TRP A 167 5.52 -2.32 -21.04
N LEU A 168 5.75 -1.00 -21.04
CA LEU A 168 5.62 -0.16 -22.24
C LEU A 168 6.57 -0.64 -23.35
N VAL A 169 7.83 -0.93 -23.05
CA VAL A 169 8.80 -1.45 -24.02
C VAL A 169 8.37 -2.80 -24.58
N GLU A 170 7.96 -3.73 -23.72
CA GLU A 170 7.48 -5.07 -24.10
C GLU A 170 6.25 -5.02 -25.03
N ASN A 171 5.43 -3.97 -24.92
CA ASN A 171 4.19 -3.81 -25.68
C ASN A 171 4.29 -2.77 -26.81
N GLY A 172 5.50 -2.41 -27.24
CA GLY A 172 5.73 -1.57 -28.43
C GLY A 172 5.59 -0.06 -28.21
N HIS A 173 5.52 0.39 -26.95
CA HIS A 173 5.37 1.78 -26.53
C HIS A 173 6.69 2.41 -26.05
N THR A 174 7.82 2.02 -26.66
CA THR A 174 9.16 2.48 -26.27
C THR A 174 9.30 4.01 -26.27
N SER A 175 8.64 4.73 -27.18
CA SER A 175 8.66 6.20 -27.19
C SER A 175 8.02 6.80 -25.94
N ILE A 176 6.90 6.26 -25.47
CA ILE A 176 6.25 6.70 -24.22
C ILE A 176 7.19 6.45 -23.03
N ALA A 177 7.80 5.26 -22.97
CA ALA A 177 8.77 4.91 -21.94
C ALA A 177 9.97 5.87 -21.93
N THR A 178 10.46 6.25 -23.11
CA THR A 178 11.64 7.12 -23.29
C THR A 178 11.33 8.58 -22.99
N ASP A 179 10.21 9.10 -23.48
CA ASP A 179 9.92 10.53 -23.50
C ASP A 179 9.20 11.00 -22.23
N LEU A 180 8.35 10.15 -21.64
CA LEU A 180 7.52 10.53 -20.47
C LEU A 180 8.02 9.91 -19.16
N VAL A 181 8.34 8.61 -19.17
CA VAL A 181 8.63 7.87 -17.93
C VAL A 181 10.10 7.99 -17.51
N TRP A 182 11.02 7.76 -18.45
CA TRP A 182 12.46 7.76 -18.18
C TRP A 182 13.00 9.07 -17.56
N PRO A 183 12.58 10.28 -17.97
CA PRO A 183 13.08 11.50 -17.36
C PRO A 183 12.80 11.59 -15.85
N VAL A 184 11.65 11.09 -15.40
CA VAL A 184 11.27 11.04 -13.98
C VAL A 184 12.13 10.01 -13.24
N ILE A 185 12.27 8.80 -13.79
CA ILE A 185 13.13 7.73 -13.25
C ILE A 185 14.58 8.21 -13.14
N ARG A 186 15.12 8.87 -14.17
CA ARG A 186 16.51 9.32 -14.23
C ARG A 186 16.85 10.25 -13.06
N ASN A 187 15.94 11.15 -12.69
CA ASN A 187 16.14 12.06 -11.55
C ASN A 187 16.28 11.27 -10.24
N ASP A 188 15.43 10.27 -10.02
CA ASP A 188 15.47 9.42 -8.82
C ASP A 188 16.73 8.55 -8.78
N LEU A 189 17.10 7.92 -9.90
CA LEU A 189 18.34 7.13 -9.98
C LEU A 189 19.59 8.00 -9.79
N SER A 190 19.55 9.25 -10.27
CA SER A 190 20.62 10.23 -10.05
C SER A 190 20.78 10.54 -8.57
N TYR A 191 19.66 10.69 -7.85
CA TYR A 191 19.67 10.87 -6.40
C TYR A 191 20.25 9.65 -5.68
N VAL A 192 19.79 8.45 -6.03
CA VAL A 192 20.30 7.21 -5.41
C VAL A 192 21.81 7.10 -5.62
N ALA A 193 22.30 7.26 -6.86
CA ALA A 193 23.74 7.17 -7.15
C ALA A 193 24.58 8.25 -6.45
N GLN A 194 24.02 9.43 -6.20
CA GLN A 194 24.73 10.53 -5.57
C GLN A 194 24.74 10.46 -4.04
N TYR A 195 23.67 9.94 -3.43
CA TYR A 195 23.42 10.06 -1.99
C TYR A 195 23.35 8.73 -1.23
N TRP A 196 23.45 7.56 -1.88
CA TRP A 196 23.35 6.25 -1.21
C TRP A 196 24.32 6.07 -0.03
N ASN A 197 25.51 6.68 -0.12
CA ASN A 197 26.57 6.59 0.90
C ASN A 197 26.52 7.75 1.93
N GLN A 198 25.38 8.43 2.05
CA GLN A 198 25.12 9.42 3.11
C GLN A 198 24.03 8.92 4.04
N SER A 199 24.13 9.25 5.33
CA SER A 199 23.09 8.90 6.29
C SER A 199 21.76 9.60 5.96
N GLY A 200 20.67 8.93 6.35
CA GLY A 200 19.30 9.43 6.28
C GLY A 200 18.48 8.79 7.39
N PHE A 201 17.20 9.13 7.49
CA PHE A 201 16.28 8.42 8.36
C PHE A 201 15.86 7.09 7.72
N ASP A 202 15.60 6.10 8.57
CA ASP A 202 15.10 4.79 8.17
C ASP A 202 13.62 4.84 7.79
N LEU A 203 13.07 3.69 7.36
CA LEU A 203 11.68 3.58 6.91
C LEU A 203 10.63 3.85 8.01
N TRP A 204 11.05 3.87 9.27
CA TRP A 204 10.22 4.21 10.42
C TRP A 204 10.31 5.68 10.81
N GLU A 205 11.10 6.46 10.07
CA GLU A 205 11.25 7.91 10.23
C GLU A 205 11.92 8.33 11.56
N GLU A 206 12.68 7.41 12.17
CA GLU A 206 13.15 7.53 13.56
C GLU A 206 14.67 7.51 13.69
N VAL A 207 15.33 6.55 13.05
CA VAL A 207 16.76 6.31 13.22
C VAL A 207 17.53 6.97 12.09
N GLN A 208 18.26 8.04 12.43
CA GLN A 208 19.21 8.65 11.51
C GLN A 208 20.48 7.80 11.44
N GLY A 209 20.75 7.22 10.27
CA GLY A 209 21.87 6.30 10.07
C GLY A 209 21.92 5.76 8.66
N SER A 210 22.35 4.52 8.51
CA SER A 210 22.19 3.75 7.27
C SER A 210 21.29 2.56 7.56
N SER A 211 20.27 2.40 6.73
CA SER A 211 19.20 1.43 6.92
C SER A 211 19.29 0.31 5.89
N PHE A 212 19.15 -0.94 6.32
CA PHE A 212 19.22 -2.12 5.45
C PHE A 212 18.19 -2.03 4.32
N PHE A 213 16.92 -1.77 4.66
CA PHE A 213 15.84 -1.57 3.69
C PHE A 213 16.24 -0.56 2.61
N THR A 214 16.67 0.64 3.02
CA THR A 214 17.08 1.72 2.11
C THR A 214 18.22 1.29 1.18
N ILE A 215 19.25 0.64 1.70
CA ILE A 215 20.40 0.21 0.89
C ILE A 215 20.01 -0.93 -0.06
N ALA A 216 19.18 -1.88 0.39
CA ALA A 216 18.72 -3.00 -0.43
C ALA A 216 17.89 -2.51 -1.63
N VAL A 217 16.89 -1.64 -1.41
CA VAL A 217 16.06 -1.11 -2.49
C VAL A 217 16.84 -0.14 -3.40
N SER A 218 17.81 0.59 -2.85
CA SER A 218 18.74 1.42 -3.65
C SER A 218 19.57 0.58 -4.62
N HIS A 219 20.09 -0.57 -4.16
CA HIS A 219 20.82 -1.49 -5.03
C HIS A 219 19.94 -1.99 -6.18
N ARG A 220 18.73 -2.47 -5.85
CA ARG A 220 17.75 -2.92 -6.85
C ARG A 220 17.48 -1.81 -7.88
N ALA A 221 17.13 -0.61 -7.44
CA ALA A 221 16.77 0.50 -8.31
C ALA A 221 17.89 0.85 -9.30
N LEU A 222 19.16 0.86 -8.85
CA LEU A 222 20.28 1.11 -9.75
C LEU A 222 20.46 0.00 -10.79
N VAL A 223 20.29 -1.27 -10.41
CA VAL A 223 20.42 -2.40 -11.36
C VAL A 223 19.31 -2.37 -12.40
N GLU A 224 18.05 -2.38 -11.97
CA GLU A 224 16.91 -2.44 -12.88
C GLU A 224 16.79 -1.15 -13.71
N GLY A 225 17.10 0.01 -13.11
CA GLY A 225 17.18 1.28 -13.82
C GLY A 225 18.29 1.32 -14.88
N GLY A 226 19.44 0.72 -14.61
CA GLY A 226 20.52 0.57 -15.59
C GLY A 226 20.14 -0.34 -16.77
N SER A 227 19.43 -1.43 -16.51
CA SER A 227 18.89 -2.33 -17.53
C SER A 227 17.81 -1.65 -18.37
N PHE A 228 16.85 -0.99 -17.72
CA PHE A 228 15.79 -0.23 -18.38
C PHE A 228 16.35 0.88 -19.28
N ALA A 229 17.34 1.64 -18.78
CA ALA A 229 18.02 2.67 -19.57
C ALA A 229 18.59 2.10 -20.89
N LYS A 230 19.21 0.92 -20.84
CA LYS A 230 19.73 0.24 -22.04
C LYS A 230 18.60 -0.20 -22.98
N ALA A 231 17.49 -0.71 -22.43
CA ALA A 231 16.34 -1.18 -23.21
C ALA A 231 15.67 -0.05 -24.04
N ILE A 232 15.74 1.19 -23.58
CA ILE A 232 15.20 2.37 -24.29
C ILE A 232 16.26 3.14 -25.11
N GLY A 233 17.49 2.60 -25.26
CA GLY A 233 18.57 3.26 -25.98
C GLY A 233 19.19 4.48 -25.25
N SER A 234 18.98 4.58 -23.94
CA SER A 234 19.58 5.57 -23.05
C SER A 234 20.81 4.99 -22.33
N SER A 235 21.37 5.73 -21.37
CA SER A 235 22.45 5.25 -20.52
C SER A 235 22.24 5.65 -19.06
N CYS A 236 22.71 4.79 -18.15
CA CYS A 236 22.81 5.10 -16.73
C CYS A 236 24.19 4.71 -16.21
N SER A 237 25.24 5.38 -16.68
CA SER A 237 26.63 5.10 -16.26
C SER A 237 26.84 5.26 -14.75
N PHE A 238 26.12 6.20 -14.13
CA PHE A 238 26.12 6.36 -12.67
C PHE A 238 25.47 5.16 -11.97
N CYS A 239 24.41 4.56 -12.53
CA CYS A 239 23.86 3.31 -12.03
C CYS A 239 24.89 2.18 -12.06
N ASP A 240 25.47 1.94 -13.25
CA ASP A 240 26.44 0.86 -13.47
C ASP A 240 27.67 0.99 -12.54
N SER A 241 28.12 2.23 -12.29
CA SER A 241 29.26 2.50 -11.41
C SER A 241 28.99 2.28 -9.91
N GLN A 242 27.76 2.55 -9.46
CA GLN A 242 27.44 2.58 -8.02
C GLN A 242 26.81 1.25 -7.54
N ALA A 243 26.03 0.55 -8.36
CA ALA A 243 25.34 -0.68 -7.95
C ALA A 243 26.28 -1.71 -7.27
N PRO A 244 27.48 -2.02 -7.80
CA PRO A 244 28.39 -2.95 -7.13
C PRO A 244 28.87 -2.47 -5.75
N GLN A 245 29.05 -1.16 -5.55
CA GLN A 245 29.50 -0.58 -4.28
C GLN A 245 28.37 -0.58 -3.25
N VAL A 246 27.13 -0.28 -3.67
CA VAL A 246 25.94 -0.40 -2.82
C VAL A 246 25.77 -1.85 -2.36
N ARG A 247 25.89 -2.83 -3.27
CA ARG A 247 25.84 -4.26 -2.93
C ARG A 247 26.94 -4.67 -1.96
N CYS A 248 28.15 -4.13 -2.14
CA CYS A 248 29.26 -4.38 -1.22
C CYS A 248 28.94 -3.85 0.18
N TYR A 249 28.44 -2.61 0.29
CA TYR A 249 28.07 -2.03 1.56
C TYR A 249 26.92 -2.78 2.25
N LEU A 250 25.95 -3.28 1.47
CA LEU A 250 24.83 -4.10 1.96
C LEU A 250 25.30 -5.34 2.75
N GLN A 251 26.51 -5.87 2.48
CA GLN A 251 27.05 -7.01 3.23
C GLN A 251 27.36 -6.67 4.68
N SER A 252 27.62 -5.39 5.00
CA SER A 252 27.99 -4.92 6.33
C SER A 252 26.87 -5.09 7.36
N PHE A 253 25.62 -5.23 6.92
CA PHE A 253 24.47 -5.38 7.79
C PHE A 253 24.33 -6.81 8.36
N TRP A 254 25.05 -7.81 7.82
CA TRP A 254 25.00 -9.16 8.37
C TRP A 254 25.87 -9.28 9.62
N THR A 255 25.26 -9.65 10.75
CA THR A 255 25.95 -9.77 12.05
C THR A 255 26.65 -11.12 12.28
N GLY A 256 26.45 -12.08 11.37
CA GLY A 256 26.80 -13.49 11.60
C GLY A 256 25.62 -14.36 12.05
N SER A 257 24.51 -13.77 12.50
CA SER A 257 23.33 -14.52 12.98
C SER A 257 21.98 -13.94 12.55
N TYR A 258 21.87 -12.62 12.44
CA TYR A 258 20.71 -11.90 11.89
C TYR A 258 21.18 -10.65 11.14
N ILE A 259 20.27 -10.00 10.43
CA ILE A 259 20.57 -8.75 9.72
C ILE A 259 20.34 -7.60 10.71
N GLN A 260 21.37 -6.79 10.97
CA GLN A 260 21.20 -5.55 11.71
C GLN A 260 20.46 -4.56 10.81
N ALA A 261 19.30 -4.06 11.24
CA ALA A 261 18.47 -3.21 10.40
C ALA A 261 19.04 -1.80 10.17
N ASN A 262 19.69 -1.23 11.18
CA ASN A 262 20.20 0.12 11.14
C ASN A 262 21.57 0.21 11.83
N PHE A 263 22.48 1.00 11.27
CA PHE A 263 23.64 1.52 12.01
C PHE A 263 23.23 2.79 12.75
N GLY A 264 23.21 2.74 14.09
CA GLY A 264 22.77 3.84 14.96
C GLY A 264 21.59 3.44 15.86
N GLY A 265 20.99 4.41 16.56
CA GLY A 265 19.73 4.25 17.29
C GLY A 265 19.76 3.49 18.62
N GLY A 266 20.81 2.72 18.92
CA GLY A 266 20.96 2.02 20.20
C GLY A 266 19.98 0.85 20.44
N ARG A 267 19.38 0.32 19.36
CA ARG A 267 18.44 -0.82 19.38
C ARG A 267 19.17 -2.14 19.12
N SER A 268 18.50 -3.27 19.35
CA SER A 268 19.03 -4.60 19.02
C SER A 268 19.31 -4.81 17.52
N GLY A 269 18.66 -4.02 16.65
CA GLY A 269 18.76 -4.17 15.20
C GLY A 269 17.88 -5.26 14.62
N LYS A 270 17.14 -6.01 15.45
CA LYS A 270 16.12 -6.97 15.00
C LYS A 270 14.85 -6.22 14.65
N ASP A 271 14.57 -6.07 13.37
CA ASP A 271 13.51 -5.20 12.87
C ASP A 271 12.93 -5.77 11.57
N VAL A 272 11.62 -5.69 11.40
CA VAL A 272 10.92 -6.10 10.18
C VAL A 272 11.35 -5.31 8.94
N ASN A 273 12.02 -4.16 9.10
CA ASN A 273 12.85 -3.50 8.09
C ASN A 273 13.60 -4.50 7.19
N THR A 274 14.22 -5.51 7.81
CA THR A 274 15.06 -6.49 7.12
C THR A 274 14.26 -7.52 6.33
N ILE A 275 13.07 -7.87 6.81
CA ILE A 275 12.10 -8.73 6.11
C ILE A 275 11.51 -7.95 4.93
N LEU A 276 11.09 -6.70 5.16
CA LEU A 276 10.61 -5.78 4.13
C LEU A 276 11.66 -5.58 3.02
N GLY A 277 12.94 -5.43 3.38
CA GLY A 277 14.02 -5.32 2.41
C GLY A 277 14.16 -6.57 1.55
N SER A 278 13.99 -7.76 2.13
CA SER A 278 14.04 -9.04 1.41
C SER A 278 12.88 -9.19 0.43
N ILE A 279 11.63 -8.97 0.86
CA ILE A 279 10.45 -9.12 -0.01
C ILE A 279 10.39 -8.06 -1.12
N HIS A 280 10.80 -6.82 -0.82
CA HIS A 280 10.82 -5.74 -1.82
C HIS A 280 12.05 -5.79 -2.75
N THR A 281 12.96 -6.74 -2.54
CA THR A 281 14.06 -7.07 -3.47
C THR A 281 14.02 -8.52 -3.97
N PHE A 282 12.90 -9.21 -3.75
CA PHE A 282 12.64 -10.54 -4.29
C PHE A 282 12.78 -10.55 -5.82
N ASP A 283 13.53 -11.53 -6.33
CA ASP A 283 13.61 -11.85 -7.76
C ASP A 283 13.23 -13.34 -7.96
N PRO A 284 12.16 -13.65 -8.73
CA PRO A 284 11.73 -15.02 -8.95
C PRO A 284 12.72 -15.86 -9.78
N GLN A 285 13.69 -15.25 -10.45
CA GLN A 285 14.75 -15.94 -11.19
C GLN A 285 16.05 -16.08 -10.40
N ALA A 286 16.17 -15.45 -9.24
CA ALA A 286 17.33 -15.59 -8.40
C ALA A 286 17.39 -16.96 -7.70
N THR A 287 18.61 -17.44 -7.48
CA THR A 287 18.86 -18.52 -6.52
C THR A 287 18.73 -17.99 -5.08
N CYS A 288 18.91 -18.86 -4.08
CA CYS A 288 18.97 -18.48 -2.66
C CYS A 288 20.24 -17.70 -2.29
N ASP A 289 20.42 -16.51 -2.89
CA ASP A 289 21.62 -15.68 -2.79
C ASP A 289 21.65 -14.87 -1.48
N ASP A 290 22.59 -15.23 -0.60
CA ASP A 290 22.88 -14.55 0.68
C ASP A 290 23.41 -13.13 0.50
N THR A 291 23.95 -12.78 -0.66
CA THR A 291 24.58 -11.47 -0.91
C THR A 291 23.58 -10.40 -1.35
N THR A 292 22.42 -10.80 -1.86
CA THR A 292 21.27 -9.91 -2.06
C THR A 292 20.13 -10.23 -1.10
N PHE A 293 20.37 -11.11 -0.12
CA PHE A 293 19.41 -11.47 0.92
C PHE A 293 18.05 -11.93 0.34
N GLN A 294 18.10 -12.75 -0.71
CA GLN A 294 16.88 -13.31 -1.32
C GLN A 294 16.04 -14.06 -0.27
N PRO A 295 14.71 -14.12 -0.40
CA PRO A 295 13.84 -14.70 0.62
C PRO A 295 14.21 -16.14 1.03
N CYS A 296 14.64 -16.98 0.08
CA CYS A 296 15.09 -18.35 0.36
C CYS A 296 16.56 -18.48 0.82
N SER A 297 17.31 -17.38 0.89
CA SER A 297 18.72 -17.37 1.32
C SER A 297 18.88 -17.77 2.79
N SER A 298 20.04 -18.33 3.13
CA SER A 298 20.27 -18.79 4.51
C SER A 298 20.24 -17.64 5.51
N ARG A 299 20.80 -16.49 5.14
CA ARG A 299 20.79 -15.27 5.95
C ARG A 299 19.39 -14.72 6.15
N ALA A 300 18.56 -14.69 5.11
CA ALA A 300 17.20 -14.18 5.21
C ALA A 300 16.31 -15.07 6.10
N LEU A 301 16.46 -16.40 6.05
CA LEU A 301 15.72 -17.34 6.91
C LEU A 301 16.18 -17.27 8.38
N ALA A 302 17.49 -17.19 8.62
CA ALA A 302 18.03 -17.01 9.97
C ALA A 302 17.58 -15.68 10.60
N ASN A 303 17.57 -14.62 9.78
CA ASN A 303 17.03 -13.32 10.15
C ASN A 303 15.54 -13.37 10.44
N HIS A 304 14.74 -14.02 9.57
CA HIS A 304 13.31 -14.18 9.75
C HIS A 304 12.99 -14.76 11.13
N LYS A 305 13.62 -15.89 11.50
CA LYS A 305 13.49 -16.48 12.85
C LYS A 305 13.86 -15.46 13.94
N SER A 306 15.02 -14.84 13.81
CA SER A 306 15.55 -13.91 14.83
C SER A 306 14.64 -12.71 15.08
N VAL A 307 14.05 -12.16 14.02
CA VAL A 307 13.12 -11.04 14.08
C VAL A 307 11.78 -11.49 14.66
N THR A 308 11.17 -12.55 14.11
CA THR A 308 9.83 -12.96 14.55
C THR A 308 9.82 -13.49 15.98
N ASP A 309 10.87 -14.20 16.41
CA ASP A 309 10.98 -14.67 17.79
C ASP A 309 11.17 -13.54 18.80
N SER A 310 11.66 -12.37 18.38
CA SER A 310 11.78 -11.20 19.26
C SER A 310 10.43 -10.66 19.73
N PHE A 311 9.35 -10.94 19.00
CA PHE A 311 7.99 -10.53 19.34
C PHE A 311 7.20 -11.58 20.15
N ARG A 312 7.71 -12.81 20.22
CA ARG A 312 6.98 -13.95 20.79
C ARG A 312 6.67 -13.77 22.28
N SER A 313 7.57 -13.16 23.03
CA SER A 313 7.45 -12.98 24.49
C SER A 313 6.91 -11.62 24.94
N ILE A 314 6.85 -10.63 24.05
CA ILE A 314 6.54 -9.23 24.43
C ILE A 314 5.08 -8.81 24.12
N TYR A 315 4.36 -9.59 23.32
CA TYR A 315 2.94 -9.34 23.01
C TYR A 315 2.05 -10.40 23.67
N ALA A 316 1.01 -9.96 24.38
CA ALA A 316 0.11 -10.86 25.09
C ALA A 316 -0.66 -11.78 24.14
N ILE A 317 -1.01 -11.29 22.94
CA ILE A 317 -1.63 -12.09 21.87
C ILE A 317 -0.73 -13.22 21.34
N ASN A 318 0.56 -13.21 21.68
CA ASN A 318 1.51 -14.27 21.34
C ASN A 318 1.73 -15.31 22.46
N SER A 319 1.13 -15.12 23.66
CA SER A 319 1.48 -15.80 24.92
C SER A 319 1.33 -17.33 24.98
N ALA A 320 0.79 -17.97 23.95
CA ALA A 320 0.63 -19.43 23.88
C ALA A 320 1.25 -20.07 22.61
N ARG A 321 2.01 -19.30 21.82
CA ARG A 321 2.49 -19.73 20.50
C ARG A 321 3.88 -20.35 20.59
N ALA A 322 3.99 -21.65 20.31
CA ALA A 322 5.26 -22.40 20.28
C ALA A 322 6.15 -21.96 19.10
N GLU A 323 7.46 -22.28 19.13
CA GLU A 323 8.42 -21.86 18.10
C GLU A 323 8.04 -22.26 16.66
N ASN A 324 7.26 -23.32 16.50
CA ASN A 324 6.78 -23.78 15.20
C ASN A 324 5.45 -23.14 14.75
N GLN A 325 4.94 -22.16 15.51
CA GLN A 325 3.72 -21.42 15.22
C GLN A 325 4.03 -19.95 14.96
N ALA A 326 3.42 -19.41 13.90
CA ALA A 326 3.51 -18.00 13.54
C ALA A 326 3.02 -17.12 14.68
N VAL A 327 3.52 -15.88 14.74
CA VAL A 327 3.23 -14.87 15.77
C VAL A 327 2.87 -13.54 15.13
N ALA A 328 2.15 -12.68 15.87
CA ALA A 328 1.94 -11.30 15.45
C ALA A 328 3.27 -10.55 15.52
N VAL A 329 3.62 -9.83 14.45
CA VAL A 329 4.92 -9.17 14.25
C VAL A 329 4.73 -7.66 14.25
N GLY A 330 5.56 -6.92 15.00
CA GLY A 330 5.60 -5.46 14.98
C GLY A 330 6.77 -4.93 14.15
N ARG A 331 7.13 -3.66 14.34
CA ARG A 331 8.30 -3.06 13.67
C ARG A 331 9.61 -3.63 14.21
N TYR A 332 9.87 -3.38 15.50
CA TYR A 332 11.04 -3.84 16.25
C TYR A 332 10.64 -4.01 17.74
N PRO A 333 11.33 -4.84 18.54
CA PRO A 333 10.89 -5.19 19.89
C PRO A 333 10.96 -4.02 20.88
N GLU A 334 11.76 -2.99 20.62
CA GLU A 334 11.88 -1.78 21.44
C GLU A 334 10.85 -0.69 21.10
N ASP A 335 9.88 -0.98 20.23
CA ASP A 335 8.90 0.01 19.76
C ASP A 335 8.04 0.59 20.89
N SER A 336 7.81 1.90 20.80
CA SER A 336 7.01 2.68 21.74
C SER A 336 5.95 3.54 21.04
N TYR A 337 5.93 3.61 19.71
CA TYR A 337 4.90 4.33 18.96
C TYR A 337 3.54 3.65 19.17
N TYR A 338 2.55 4.40 19.66
CA TYR A 338 1.28 3.86 20.17
C TYR A 338 1.44 2.70 21.17
N ASN A 339 2.49 2.73 22.00
CA ASN A 339 2.90 1.68 22.94
C ASN A 339 3.57 0.44 22.33
N GLY A 340 3.94 0.48 21.04
CA GLY A 340 4.64 -0.61 20.36
C GLY A 340 3.77 -1.84 20.19
N ASN A 341 3.12 -1.95 19.03
CA ASN A 341 2.17 -3.01 18.71
C ASN A 341 2.61 -3.82 17.49
N PRO A 342 1.99 -4.98 17.25
CA PRO A 342 1.95 -5.60 15.93
C PRO A 342 1.43 -4.66 14.83
N TRP A 343 1.96 -4.85 13.63
CA TRP A 343 1.51 -4.15 12.42
C TRP A 343 0.96 -5.16 11.43
N PHE A 344 -0.10 -4.80 10.72
CA PHE A 344 -0.67 -5.66 9.67
C PHE A 344 0.36 -5.93 8.59
N LEU A 345 0.98 -4.88 8.05
CA LEU A 345 2.02 -5.01 7.03
C LEU A 345 3.24 -5.81 7.50
N ALA A 346 3.61 -5.74 8.78
CA ALA A 346 4.77 -6.49 9.31
C ALA A 346 4.47 -7.99 9.42
N THR A 347 3.26 -8.33 9.88
CA THR A 347 2.79 -9.72 9.98
C THR A 347 2.61 -10.33 8.58
N LEU A 348 2.11 -9.54 7.62
CA LEU A 348 1.98 -9.94 6.21
C LEU A 348 3.34 -10.10 5.52
N ALA A 349 4.30 -9.20 5.77
CA ALA A 349 5.65 -9.28 5.23
C ALA A 349 6.37 -10.55 5.70
N ALA A 350 6.16 -10.97 6.94
CA ALA A 350 6.66 -12.25 7.43
C ALA A 350 6.07 -13.43 6.64
N ALA A 351 4.77 -13.43 6.36
CA ALA A 351 4.16 -14.44 5.50
C ALA A 351 4.73 -14.42 4.08
N GLU A 352 4.85 -13.23 3.48
CA GLU A 352 5.30 -13.03 2.10
C GLU A 352 6.70 -13.56 1.87
N GLN A 353 7.65 -13.28 2.77
CA GLN A 353 9.03 -13.80 2.64
C GLN A 353 9.05 -15.33 2.55
N LEU A 354 8.19 -16.01 3.29
CA LEU A 354 8.11 -17.47 3.26
C LEU A 354 7.43 -17.97 1.97
N TYR A 355 6.42 -17.28 1.46
CA TYR A 355 5.83 -17.61 0.15
C TYR A 355 6.82 -17.40 -1.00
N ASP A 356 7.61 -16.32 -0.98
CA ASP A 356 8.69 -16.09 -1.93
C ASP A 356 9.74 -17.21 -1.86
N ALA A 357 10.12 -17.62 -0.64
CA ALA A 357 11.08 -18.71 -0.45
C ALA A 357 10.56 -20.04 -1.01
N LEU A 358 9.29 -20.35 -0.74
CA LEU A 358 8.61 -21.53 -1.28
C LEU A 358 8.59 -21.53 -2.82
N TYR A 359 8.30 -20.38 -3.43
CA TYR A 359 8.36 -20.22 -4.88
C TYR A 359 9.78 -20.47 -5.41
N GLN A 360 10.81 -19.89 -4.78
CA GLN A 360 12.20 -20.05 -5.23
C GLN A 360 12.66 -21.51 -5.12
N TRP A 361 12.36 -22.21 -4.02
CA TRP A 361 12.72 -23.63 -3.88
C TRP A 361 12.03 -24.52 -4.92
N ASP A 362 10.75 -24.27 -5.21
CA ASP A 362 10.02 -24.98 -6.26
C ASP A 362 10.67 -24.74 -7.63
N LYS A 363 10.98 -23.48 -7.93
CA LYS A 363 11.63 -23.09 -9.18
C LYS A 363 13.04 -23.68 -9.36
N ILE A 364 13.82 -23.72 -8.28
CA ILE A 364 15.17 -24.30 -8.24
C ILE A 364 15.10 -25.83 -8.30
N GLY A 365 14.01 -26.44 -7.85
CA GLY A 365 13.85 -27.90 -7.74
C GLY A 365 14.61 -28.51 -6.56
N SER A 366 15.06 -27.71 -5.60
CA SER A 366 15.71 -28.17 -4.38
C SER A 366 15.74 -27.10 -3.29
N LEU A 367 15.95 -27.55 -2.04
CA LEU A 367 16.13 -26.72 -0.86
C LEU A 367 17.43 -27.11 -0.17
N THR A 368 18.27 -26.13 0.18
CA THR A 368 19.51 -26.35 0.93
C THR A 368 19.39 -25.79 2.34
N ILE A 369 19.62 -26.64 3.35
CA ILE A 369 19.77 -26.24 4.75
C ILE A 369 21.26 -26.12 5.06
N THR A 370 21.68 -24.96 5.54
CA THR A 370 23.04 -24.68 5.99
C THR A 370 23.07 -24.56 7.51
N ASP A 371 24.26 -24.49 8.12
CA ASP A 371 24.37 -24.23 9.56
C ASP A 371 23.72 -22.89 9.95
N VAL A 372 23.71 -21.91 9.03
CA VAL A 372 23.10 -20.59 9.24
C VAL A 372 21.57 -20.70 9.30
N SER A 373 20.95 -21.46 8.38
CA SER A 373 19.48 -21.58 8.28
C SER A 373 18.90 -22.73 9.11
N LEU A 374 19.71 -23.67 9.61
CA LEU A 374 19.25 -24.81 10.40
C LEU A 374 18.36 -24.41 11.59
N PRO A 375 18.65 -23.35 12.38
CA PRO A 375 17.79 -22.94 13.48
C PRO A 375 16.38 -22.53 13.06
N PHE A 376 16.20 -22.03 11.82
CA PHE A 376 14.88 -21.73 11.26
C PHE A 376 14.08 -23.00 10.99
N PHE A 377 14.71 -24.02 10.39
CA PHE A 377 14.02 -25.26 10.03
C PHE A 377 13.74 -26.18 11.23
N LYS A 378 14.59 -26.19 12.26
CA LYS A 378 14.49 -27.14 13.38
C LYS A 378 13.14 -27.13 14.11
N PRO A 379 12.52 -25.98 14.45
CA PRO A 379 11.19 -25.96 15.05
C PRO A 379 10.10 -26.48 14.11
N LEU A 380 10.20 -26.17 12.81
CA LEU A 380 9.19 -26.54 11.81
C LEU A 380 9.27 -28.02 11.41
N TYR A 381 10.49 -28.55 11.36
CA TYR A 381 10.79 -29.93 11.03
C TYR A 381 11.94 -30.42 11.93
N SER A 382 11.59 -31.13 13.01
CA SER A 382 12.54 -31.53 14.07
C SER A 382 13.74 -32.35 13.58
N SER A 383 13.54 -33.12 12.50
CA SER A 383 14.57 -33.93 11.85
C SER A 383 15.44 -33.15 10.84
N ALA A 384 15.22 -31.84 10.66
CA ALA A 384 16.02 -31.00 9.76
C ALA A 384 17.51 -31.14 10.07
N ALA A 385 18.32 -31.30 9.04
CA ALA A 385 19.77 -31.38 9.12
C ALA A 385 20.38 -30.55 7.99
N THR A 386 21.68 -30.26 8.06
CA THR A 386 22.36 -29.62 6.93
C THR A 386 22.41 -30.58 5.74
N GLY A 387 22.23 -30.04 4.54
CA GLY A 387 22.13 -30.84 3.33
C GLY A 387 21.31 -30.16 2.24
N THR A 388 21.30 -30.77 1.06
CA THR A 388 20.45 -30.34 -0.06
C THR A 388 19.42 -31.42 -0.33
N TYR A 389 18.15 -31.02 -0.35
CA TYR A 389 16.99 -31.88 -0.51
C TYR A 389 16.36 -31.58 -1.87
N ALA A 390 16.41 -32.54 -2.79
CA ALA A 390 15.77 -32.41 -4.10
C ALA A 390 14.24 -32.44 -3.96
N SER A 391 13.53 -31.73 -4.84
CA SER A 391 12.07 -31.62 -4.81
C SER A 391 11.33 -32.96 -4.93
N SER A 392 11.99 -33.98 -5.48
CA SER A 392 11.47 -35.35 -5.58
C SER A 392 11.52 -36.16 -4.27
N THR A 393 12.10 -35.61 -3.19
CA THR A 393 12.27 -36.32 -1.92
C THR A 393 11.12 -36.04 -0.95
N THR A 394 10.78 -37.01 -0.11
CA THR A 394 9.76 -36.82 0.94
C THR A 394 10.19 -35.78 1.97
N VAL A 395 11.49 -35.69 2.28
CA VAL A 395 12.02 -34.69 3.22
C VAL A 395 11.79 -33.27 2.70
N TYR A 396 11.99 -33.04 1.41
CA TYR A 396 11.66 -31.74 0.79
C TYR A 396 10.17 -31.43 0.93
N SER A 397 9.28 -32.36 0.58
CA SER A 397 7.83 -32.13 0.66
C SER A 397 7.36 -31.86 2.09
N ASP A 398 7.93 -32.55 3.08
CA ASP A 398 7.59 -32.35 4.49
C ASP A 398 8.02 -30.96 4.97
N ILE A 399 9.23 -30.51 4.62
CA ILE A 399 9.74 -29.18 4.97
C ILE A 399 8.90 -28.09 4.30
N VAL A 400 8.65 -28.19 3.00
CA VAL A 400 7.86 -27.22 2.23
C VAL A 400 6.44 -27.12 2.78
N THR A 401 5.81 -28.25 3.13
CA THR A 401 4.48 -28.27 3.74
C THR A 401 4.49 -27.58 5.10
N ALA A 402 5.49 -27.85 5.94
CA ALA A 402 5.63 -27.22 7.26
C ALA A 402 5.86 -25.70 7.16
N VAL A 403 6.70 -25.24 6.22
CA VAL A 403 6.95 -23.81 5.98
C VAL A 403 5.70 -23.13 5.41
N LYS A 404 4.95 -23.77 4.50
CA LYS A 404 3.68 -23.24 3.99
C LYS A 404 2.65 -23.07 5.10
N ALA A 405 2.51 -24.07 5.98
CA ALA A 405 1.62 -23.98 7.14
C ALA A 405 2.05 -22.87 8.12
N TYR A 406 3.35 -22.68 8.31
CA TYR A 406 3.90 -21.59 9.11
C TYR A 406 3.59 -20.22 8.50
N ALA A 407 3.76 -20.07 7.18
CA ALA A 407 3.40 -18.86 6.44
C ALA A 407 1.88 -18.55 6.51
N ASP A 408 1.04 -19.57 6.33
CA ASP A 408 -0.43 -19.45 6.48
C ASP A 408 -0.82 -19.01 7.89
N GLY A 409 -0.08 -19.44 8.91
CA GLY A 409 -0.29 -19.02 10.29
C GLY A 409 -0.15 -17.50 10.52
N TYR A 410 0.76 -16.82 9.80
CA TYR A 410 0.86 -15.35 9.87
C TYR A 410 -0.37 -14.68 9.25
N VAL A 411 -0.87 -15.21 8.14
CA VAL A 411 -2.06 -14.68 7.48
C VAL A 411 -3.32 -14.94 8.31
N GLN A 412 -3.41 -16.09 9.00
CA GLN A 412 -4.50 -16.37 9.93
C GLN A 412 -4.54 -15.39 11.12
N ILE A 413 -3.38 -14.90 11.58
CA ILE A 413 -3.32 -13.85 12.59
C ILE A 413 -3.95 -12.56 12.05
N VAL A 414 -3.63 -12.18 10.81
CA VAL A 414 -4.26 -11.03 10.14
C VAL A 414 -5.76 -11.24 10.00
N GLN A 415 -6.21 -12.41 9.53
CA GLN A 415 -7.63 -12.77 9.45
C GLN A 415 -8.35 -12.64 10.81
N THR A 416 -7.67 -12.97 11.90
CA THR A 416 -8.25 -12.90 13.25
C THR A 416 -8.51 -11.46 13.69
N TYR A 417 -7.65 -10.51 13.28
CA TYR A 417 -7.66 -9.12 13.75
C TYR A 417 -8.11 -8.09 12.70
N ALA A 418 -8.32 -8.52 11.46
CA ALA A 418 -9.04 -7.74 10.46
C ALA A 418 -10.49 -7.49 10.93
N THR A 419 -11.04 -6.31 10.60
CA THR A 419 -12.44 -6.04 10.95
C THR A 419 -13.38 -6.88 10.08
N SER A 420 -14.63 -7.02 10.50
CA SER A 420 -15.64 -7.69 9.67
C SER A 420 -15.95 -6.95 8.35
N THR A 421 -15.50 -5.70 8.21
CA THR A 421 -15.66 -4.92 6.97
C THR A 421 -14.48 -5.06 6.02
N GLY A 422 -13.38 -5.69 6.45
CA GLY A 422 -12.11 -5.77 5.71
C GLY A 422 -11.18 -4.56 5.93
N ALA A 423 -11.50 -3.66 6.86
CA ALA A 423 -10.65 -2.50 7.13
C ALA A 423 -9.35 -2.96 7.83
N LEU A 424 -8.22 -2.41 7.38
CA LEU A 424 -6.89 -2.65 7.95
C LEU A 424 -6.25 -1.31 8.32
N SER A 425 -6.14 -1.06 9.61
CA SER A 425 -5.34 0.04 10.14
C SER A 425 -3.84 -0.20 9.96
N GLU A 426 -3.04 0.70 10.49
CA GLU A 426 -1.59 0.53 10.62
C GLU A 426 -1.25 -0.58 11.64
N GLN A 427 -1.90 -0.57 12.81
CA GLN A 427 -1.57 -1.42 13.95
C GLN A 427 -2.78 -2.16 14.51
N PHE A 428 -2.53 -3.30 15.15
CA PHE A 428 -3.49 -3.95 16.05
C PHE A 428 -2.84 -4.21 17.40
N THR A 429 -3.55 -3.96 18.50
CA THR A 429 -2.93 -3.87 19.84
C THR A 429 -2.29 -5.19 20.26
N LYS A 430 -1.16 -5.09 20.94
CA LYS A 430 -0.45 -6.27 21.48
C LYS A 430 -1.21 -7.02 22.59
N THR A 431 -2.28 -6.42 23.13
CA THR A 431 -3.04 -6.93 24.27
C THR A 431 -4.24 -7.78 23.85
N ASP A 432 -5.07 -7.27 22.95
CA ASP A 432 -6.31 -7.92 22.53
C ASP A 432 -6.51 -7.93 21.00
N GLY A 433 -5.65 -7.26 20.24
CA GLY A 433 -5.71 -7.20 18.79
C GLY A 433 -6.78 -6.25 18.24
N SER A 434 -7.33 -5.36 19.07
CA SER A 434 -8.11 -4.22 18.56
C SER A 434 -7.27 -3.36 17.61
N GLN A 435 -7.87 -2.86 16.54
CA GLN A 435 -7.16 -1.97 15.60
C GLN A 435 -6.91 -0.59 16.24
N THR A 436 -5.74 -0.01 15.96
CA THR A 436 -5.30 1.29 16.50
C THR A 436 -4.37 2.02 15.50
N SER A 437 -3.99 3.25 15.83
CA SER A 437 -3.29 4.18 14.94
C SER A 437 -4.10 4.49 13.66
N ALA A 438 -3.43 4.92 12.58
CA ALA A 438 -4.07 5.32 11.33
C ALA A 438 -4.97 4.21 10.78
N HIS A 439 -6.26 4.50 10.58
CA HIS A 439 -7.20 3.58 9.94
C HIS A 439 -6.98 3.53 8.43
N ASP A 440 -7.42 2.45 7.78
CA ASP A 440 -7.37 2.28 6.32
C ASP A 440 -6.00 2.63 5.71
N LEU A 441 -4.93 2.09 6.30
CA LEU A 441 -3.57 2.40 5.86
C LEU A 441 -3.31 1.76 4.49
N THR A 442 -3.01 2.58 3.48
CA THR A 442 -2.82 2.13 2.10
C THR A 442 -1.73 1.07 1.97
N TRP A 443 -0.66 1.16 2.76
CA TRP A 443 0.41 0.16 2.79
C TRP A 443 -0.05 -1.18 3.41
N SER A 444 -0.92 -1.19 4.41
CA SER A 444 -1.49 -2.44 4.96
C SER A 444 -2.27 -3.21 3.89
N TYR A 445 -3.06 -2.52 3.07
CA TYR A 445 -3.77 -3.14 1.95
C TYR A 445 -2.83 -3.65 0.86
N ALA A 446 -1.80 -2.87 0.50
CA ALA A 446 -0.80 -3.31 -0.47
C ALA A 446 -0.02 -4.55 0.02
N ALA A 447 0.32 -4.60 1.31
CA ALA A 447 0.95 -5.76 1.94
C ALA A 447 0.04 -7.01 1.90
N LEU A 448 -1.28 -6.84 2.00
CA LEU A 448 -2.20 -7.97 1.90
C LEU A 448 -2.24 -8.51 0.47
N LEU A 449 -2.36 -7.63 -0.52
CA LEU A 449 -2.38 -8.02 -1.94
C LEU A 449 -1.10 -8.72 -2.37
N THR A 450 0.05 -8.20 -1.95
CA THR A 450 1.35 -8.78 -2.29
C THR A 450 1.54 -10.16 -1.64
N ALA A 451 1.27 -10.30 -0.35
CA ALA A 451 1.29 -11.60 0.33
C ALA A 451 0.28 -12.60 -0.28
N TYR A 452 -0.95 -12.16 -0.59
CA TYR A 452 -1.97 -12.98 -1.27
C TYR A 452 -1.48 -13.49 -2.63
N ARG A 453 -0.87 -12.63 -3.44
CA ARG A 453 -0.32 -13.02 -4.75
C ARG A 453 0.81 -14.02 -4.61
N ARG A 454 1.76 -13.81 -3.69
CA ARG A 454 2.85 -14.77 -3.44
C ARG A 454 2.36 -16.11 -2.94
N ARG A 455 1.36 -16.12 -2.05
CA ARG A 455 0.70 -17.34 -1.61
C ARG A 455 0.15 -18.18 -2.77
N ASN A 456 -0.32 -17.52 -3.83
CA ASN A 456 -0.85 -18.13 -5.06
C ASN A 456 0.21 -18.28 -6.16
N ALA A 457 1.50 -18.22 -5.82
CA ALA A 457 2.62 -18.30 -6.76
C ALA A 457 2.59 -17.26 -7.90
N VAL A 458 1.93 -16.13 -7.68
CA VAL A 458 1.92 -14.97 -8.59
C VAL A 458 3.03 -14.00 -8.18
N VAL A 459 4.07 -13.95 -9.01
CA VAL A 459 5.33 -13.22 -8.75
C VAL A 459 5.47 -12.02 -9.70
N PRO A 460 6.22 -10.96 -9.31
CA PRO A 460 6.52 -9.84 -10.19
C PRO A 460 7.50 -10.27 -11.29
N ALA A 461 7.75 -9.39 -12.25
CA ALA A 461 8.85 -9.58 -13.20
C ALA A 461 10.21 -9.62 -12.47
N PRO A 462 11.19 -10.41 -12.97
CA PRO A 462 12.56 -10.39 -12.45
C PRO A 462 13.19 -9.02 -12.70
N TRP A 463 13.89 -8.47 -11.70
CA TRP A 463 14.56 -7.17 -11.83
C TRP A 463 16.01 -7.30 -12.33
N GLY A 464 16.48 -8.52 -12.57
CA GLY A 464 17.79 -8.80 -13.12
C GLY A 464 18.86 -9.12 -12.06
N GLN A 465 18.45 -9.58 -10.88
CA GLN A 465 19.35 -9.95 -9.78
C GLN A 465 20.47 -10.89 -10.24
N SER A 466 20.10 -11.90 -11.03
CA SER A 466 21.01 -12.95 -11.53
C SER A 466 22.13 -12.42 -12.42
N THR A 467 21.95 -11.22 -13.00
CA THR A 467 22.97 -10.55 -13.82
C THR A 467 23.82 -9.56 -13.01
N ALA A 468 23.32 -9.10 -11.86
CA ALA A 468 24.00 -8.17 -10.97
C ALA A 468 25.01 -8.87 -10.04
N THR A 469 25.88 -9.70 -10.59
CA THR A 469 26.75 -10.62 -9.83
C THR A 469 28.02 -9.98 -9.27
N SER A 470 28.39 -8.78 -9.70
CA SER A 470 29.63 -8.12 -9.28
C SER A 470 29.57 -7.63 -7.82
N ILE A 471 30.52 -8.07 -7.00
CA ILE A 471 30.88 -7.47 -5.71
C ILE A 471 32.37 -7.12 -5.76
N PRO A 472 32.74 -5.84 -5.62
CA PRO A 472 34.14 -5.43 -5.57
C PRO A 472 34.91 -6.16 -4.46
N SER A 473 36.20 -6.45 -4.68
CA SER A 473 37.06 -7.08 -3.66
C SER A 473 37.26 -6.21 -2.41
N ALA A 474 37.02 -4.90 -2.52
CA ALA A 474 36.98 -3.96 -1.41
C ALA A 474 35.85 -2.95 -1.62
N CYS A 475 35.03 -2.74 -0.59
CA CYS A 475 33.97 -1.75 -0.63
C CYS A 475 34.56 -0.35 -0.53
N SER A 476 34.07 0.57 -1.37
CA SER A 476 34.48 1.97 -1.40
C SER A 476 33.28 2.88 -1.24
N ALA A 477 33.35 3.75 -0.24
CA ALA A 477 32.43 4.84 0.04
C ALA A 477 32.46 5.88 -1.11
N THR A 478 31.71 5.60 -2.17
CA THR A 478 31.71 6.39 -3.42
C THR A 478 30.34 7.00 -3.68
N SER A 479 30.30 7.91 -4.65
CA SER A 479 29.07 8.47 -5.20
C SER A 479 29.30 8.86 -6.65
N ALA A 480 28.23 8.97 -7.43
CA ALA A 480 28.26 9.50 -8.78
C ALA A 480 27.18 10.55 -8.95
N SER A 481 27.55 11.73 -9.45
CA SER A 481 26.58 12.77 -9.80
C SER A 481 25.82 12.36 -11.06
N GLY A 482 24.50 12.19 -10.93
CA GLY A 482 23.62 12.00 -12.07
C GLY A 482 23.13 13.31 -12.69
N THR A 483 22.10 13.22 -13.52
CA THR A 483 21.50 14.37 -14.21
C THR A 483 20.09 14.63 -13.70
N TYR A 484 19.87 15.87 -13.24
CA TYR A 484 18.55 16.34 -12.81
C TYR A 484 17.97 17.30 -13.83
N SER A 485 16.72 17.11 -14.22
CA SER A 485 15.96 18.12 -14.96
C SER A 485 14.50 18.12 -14.54
N SER A 486 13.88 19.29 -14.53
CA SER A 486 12.42 19.38 -14.34
C SER A 486 11.71 18.59 -15.45
N VAL A 487 10.65 17.88 -15.07
CA VAL A 487 9.82 17.07 -15.97
C VAL A 487 8.40 17.58 -15.88
N VAL A 488 7.75 17.76 -17.04
CA VAL A 488 6.34 18.15 -17.12
C VAL A 488 5.65 17.18 -18.06
N ILE A 489 4.65 16.47 -17.54
CA ILE A 489 3.79 15.58 -18.31
C ILE A 489 2.43 16.25 -18.40
N THR A 490 2.11 16.82 -19.56
CA THR A 490 0.84 17.53 -19.77
C THR A 490 -0.29 16.61 -20.25
N SER A 491 0.07 15.51 -20.91
CA SER A 491 -0.88 14.58 -21.50
C SER A 491 -0.21 13.25 -21.84
N TRP A 492 -0.96 12.16 -21.73
CA TRP A 492 -0.54 10.84 -22.18
C TRP A 492 -1.10 10.55 -23.58
N PRO A 493 -0.30 10.02 -24.51
CA PRO A 493 -0.84 9.47 -25.75
C PRO A 493 -1.64 8.19 -25.44
N THR A 494 -2.55 7.81 -26.34
CA THR A 494 -3.30 6.55 -26.19
C THR A 494 -2.35 5.35 -26.23
N ILE A 495 -2.36 4.57 -25.16
CA ILE A 495 -1.69 3.27 -25.09
C ILE A 495 -2.65 2.19 -25.56
N SER A 496 -2.23 1.36 -26.51
CA SER A 496 -2.99 0.22 -27.03
C SER A 496 -2.34 -1.11 -26.64
N GLY A 497 -2.98 -2.25 -26.91
CA GLY A 497 -2.32 -3.56 -26.80
C GLY A 497 -2.41 -4.25 -25.42
N TYR A 498 -3.28 -3.78 -24.53
CA TYR A 498 -3.67 -4.50 -23.32
C TYR A 498 -5.11 -5.06 -23.44
N PRO A 499 -5.47 -6.14 -22.72
CA PRO A 499 -6.84 -6.67 -22.72
C PRO A 499 -7.85 -5.61 -22.28
N GLY A 500 -8.87 -5.34 -23.10
CA GLY A 500 -9.82 -4.27 -22.83
C GLY A 500 -9.28 -2.86 -23.13
N ALA A 501 -8.13 -2.75 -23.80
CA ALA A 501 -7.74 -1.49 -24.44
C ALA A 501 -8.93 -1.03 -25.29
N PRO A 502 -9.37 0.23 -25.14
CA PRO A 502 -10.43 0.72 -25.99
C PRO A 502 -9.88 0.67 -27.41
N ASP A 503 -10.40 -0.24 -28.24
CA ASP A 503 -10.10 -0.37 -29.68
C ASP A 503 -10.53 0.87 -30.50
N SER A 504 -10.81 1.98 -29.81
CA SER A 504 -11.31 3.23 -30.36
C SER A 504 -10.80 4.35 -29.45
N PRO A 505 -10.38 5.52 -30.00
CA PRO A 505 -10.06 6.67 -29.17
C PRO A 505 -11.18 6.88 -28.16
N CYS A 506 -10.81 6.90 -26.87
CA CYS A 506 -11.78 6.99 -25.79
C CYS A 506 -12.73 8.15 -26.10
N GLN A 507 -14.01 7.84 -26.21
CA GLN A 507 -15.01 8.85 -26.52
C GLN A 507 -15.08 9.78 -25.31
N THR A 508 -14.69 11.04 -25.49
CA THR A 508 -15.05 12.10 -24.56
C THR A 508 -16.56 12.01 -24.35
N PRO A 509 -17.04 11.83 -23.11
CA PRO A 509 -18.46 11.72 -22.86
C PRO A 509 -19.12 12.99 -23.37
N THR A 510 -20.24 12.90 -24.09
CA THR A 510 -21.07 14.08 -24.35
C THR A 510 -21.89 14.45 -23.11
N THR A 511 -22.05 13.49 -22.18
CA THR A 511 -22.90 13.60 -21.01
C THR A 511 -22.31 12.78 -19.86
N VAL A 512 -22.35 13.31 -18.64
CA VAL A 512 -21.91 12.64 -17.40
C VAL A 512 -23.09 12.60 -16.42
N SER A 513 -23.29 11.46 -15.76
CA SER A 513 -24.27 11.32 -14.67
C SER A 513 -23.69 11.91 -13.37
N VAL A 514 -24.12 13.12 -13.00
CA VAL A 514 -23.65 13.80 -11.79
C VAL A 514 -24.65 13.57 -10.65
N THR A 515 -24.21 12.91 -9.58
CA THR A 515 -24.97 12.74 -8.34
C THR A 515 -24.68 13.90 -7.40
N PHE A 516 -25.73 14.65 -7.05
CA PHE A 516 -25.68 15.69 -6.03
C PHE A 516 -26.14 15.13 -4.70
N ASP A 517 -25.23 15.08 -3.74
CA ASP A 517 -25.46 14.65 -2.37
C ASP A 517 -25.47 15.88 -1.47
N VAL A 518 -26.59 16.20 -0.82
CA VAL A 518 -26.67 17.34 0.11
C VAL A 518 -27.15 16.91 1.48
N LYS A 519 -26.40 17.29 2.52
CA LYS A 519 -26.83 17.15 3.91
C LYS A 519 -27.72 18.33 4.29
N ALA A 520 -29.00 18.08 4.48
CA ALA A 520 -30.00 19.09 4.79
C ALA A 520 -31.04 18.53 5.77
N THR A 521 -31.01 19.01 7.02
CA THR A 521 -32.02 18.62 8.02
C THR A 521 -33.38 19.17 7.64
N THR A 522 -34.36 18.29 7.52
CA THR A 522 -35.73 18.58 7.11
C THR A 522 -36.75 18.08 8.12
N VAL A 523 -37.94 18.70 8.16
CA VAL A 523 -39.11 18.18 8.87
C VAL A 523 -40.09 17.50 7.91
N TYR A 524 -41.01 16.70 8.46
CA TYR A 524 -42.00 15.99 7.65
C TYR A 524 -42.80 16.95 6.76
N GLY A 525 -42.91 16.62 5.47
CA GLY A 525 -43.58 17.43 4.46
C GLY A 525 -42.68 18.44 3.73
N GLU A 526 -41.40 18.57 4.10
CA GLU A 526 -40.41 19.29 3.32
C GLU A 526 -39.77 18.39 2.25
N SER A 527 -39.39 19.00 1.13
CA SER A 527 -38.60 18.34 0.08
C SER A 527 -37.42 19.22 -0.30
N ILE A 528 -36.27 18.60 -0.59
CA ILE A 528 -35.10 19.29 -1.13
C ILE A 528 -35.09 19.12 -2.65
N LYS A 529 -34.85 20.22 -3.36
CA LYS A 529 -34.66 20.25 -4.81
C LYS A 529 -33.39 21.00 -5.17
N ILE A 530 -32.87 20.77 -6.37
CA ILE A 530 -31.74 21.48 -6.95
C ILE A 530 -32.21 22.28 -8.18
N VAL A 531 -31.72 23.52 -8.30
CA VAL A 531 -32.00 24.43 -9.41
C VAL A 531 -30.72 25.16 -9.80
N GLY A 532 -30.56 25.54 -11.06
CA GLY A 532 -29.34 26.19 -11.52
C GLY A 532 -29.46 26.90 -12.85
N SER A 533 -28.37 27.52 -13.25
CA SER A 533 -28.25 28.41 -14.41
C SER A 533 -28.42 27.75 -15.78
N ILE A 534 -28.35 26.41 -15.86
CA ILE A 534 -28.50 25.65 -17.10
C ILE A 534 -29.90 25.06 -17.24
N SER A 535 -30.32 24.79 -18.49
CA SER A 535 -31.64 24.22 -18.79
C SER A 535 -31.93 22.90 -18.09
N GLN A 536 -30.90 22.07 -17.89
CA GLN A 536 -30.98 20.78 -17.22
C GLN A 536 -31.32 20.94 -15.73
N LEU A 537 -31.08 22.12 -15.16
CA LEU A 537 -31.40 22.46 -13.77
C LEU A 537 -32.49 23.54 -13.69
N GLY A 538 -33.28 23.72 -14.75
CA GLY A 538 -34.44 24.60 -14.76
C GLY A 538 -34.14 26.09 -14.96
N SER A 539 -32.92 26.50 -15.32
CA SER A 539 -32.57 27.89 -15.61
C SER A 539 -33.03 28.90 -14.52
N TRP A 540 -32.78 28.56 -13.26
CA TRP A 540 -33.20 29.29 -12.05
C TRP A 540 -34.71 29.37 -11.78
N ASP A 541 -35.57 28.65 -12.51
CA ASP A 541 -37.00 28.54 -12.19
C ASP A 541 -37.26 27.45 -11.13
N PRO A 542 -37.72 27.80 -9.91
CA PRO A 542 -38.02 26.83 -8.86
C PRO A 542 -39.10 25.80 -9.22
N ASN A 543 -40.01 26.12 -10.15
CA ASN A 543 -41.02 25.18 -10.61
C ASN A 543 -40.43 24.07 -11.48
N SER A 544 -39.28 24.35 -12.10
CA SER A 544 -38.50 23.45 -12.94
C SER A 544 -37.33 22.78 -12.19
N ALA A 545 -37.23 22.99 -10.87
CA ALA A 545 -36.19 22.40 -10.02
C ALA A 545 -36.35 20.88 -9.87
N ILE A 546 -35.22 20.17 -9.85
CA ILE A 546 -35.18 18.70 -9.77
C ILE A 546 -35.25 18.27 -8.31
N ALA A 547 -36.20 17.39 -7.98
CA ALA A 547 -36.33 16.85 -6.63
C ALA A 547 -35.24 15.83 -6.31
N LEU A 548 -34.70 15.90 -5.10
CA LEU A 548 -33.76 14.91 -4.55
C LEU A 548 -34.52 13.85 -3.73
N ASN A 549 -33.94 12.67 -3.56
CA ASN A 549 -34.50 11.57 -2.80
C ASN A 549 -33.91 11.51 -1.38
N ALA A 550 -34.74 11.12 -0.41
CA ALA A 550 -34.36 10.95 0.99
C ALA A 550 -34.12 9.48 1.37
N ASP A 551 -33.90 8.59 0.39
CA ASP A 551 -33.78 7.14 0.63
C ASP A 551 -32.63 6.77 1.60
N LYS A 552 -31.62 7.63 1.69
CA LYS A 552 -30.46 7.49 2.58
C LYS A 552 -30.51 8.41 3.80
N TYR A 553 -31.63 9.09 4.04
CA TYR A 553 -31.78 10.04 5.14
C TYR A 553 -31.91 9.32 6.48
N THR A 554 -31.07 9.69 7.45
CA THR A 554 -31.22 9.31 8.86
C THR A 554 -31.10 10.55 9.75
N SER A 555 -31.43 10.43 11.05
CA SER A 555 -31.24 11.52 12.02
C SER A 555 -29.79 11.98 12.11
N ASP A 556 -28.86 11.03 11.99
CA ASP A 556 -27.42 11.26 12.16
C ASP A 556 -26.75 11.62 10.83
N ASN A 557 -27.42 11.35 9.71
CA ASN A 557 -26.97 11.69 8.37
C ASN A 557 -28.17 12.14 7.50
N PRO A 558 -28.58 13.42 7.56
CA PRO A 558 -29.75 13.94 6.86
C PRO A 558 -29.48 14.14 5.36
N LEU A 559 -29.14 13.05 4.67
CA LEU A 559 -28.68 13.04 3.29
C LEU A 559 -29.86 12.99 2.29
N TRP A 560 -29.85 13.95 1.37
CA TRP A 560 -30.69 13.97 0.17
C TRP A 560 -29.81 13.80 -1.06
N ALA A 561 -30.22 12.96 -2.01
CA ALA A 561 -29.40 12.62 -3.18
C ALA A 561 -30.20 12.61 -4.49
N GLY A 562 -29.59 13.06 -5.58
CA GLY A 562 -30.20 12.98 -6.91
C GLY A 562 -29.16 12.97 -8.03
N THR A 563 -29.36 12.09 -9.03
CA THR A 563 -28.46 11.96 -10.18
C THR A 563 -29.04 12.63 -11.41
N ILE A 564 -28.25 13.50 -12.04
CA ILE A 564 -28.66 14.34 -13.18
C ILE A 564 -27.64 14.16 -14.29
N ASN A 565 -28.12 13.88 -15.50
CA ASN A 565 -27.27 13.77 -16.68
C ASN A 565 -26.97 15.18 -17.22
N LEU A 566 -25.71 15.58 -17.13
CA LEU A 566 -25.26 16.93 -17.51
C LEU A 566 -24.25 16.88 -18.66
N PRO A 567 -24.25 17.86 -19.59
CA PRO A 567 -23.27 17.91 -20.66
C PRO A 567 -21.84 17.99 -20.13
N ALA A 568 -20.96 17.14 -20.64
CA ALA A 568 -19.57 17.13 -20.22
C ALA A 568 -18.88 18.48 -20.51
N GLY A 569 -18.03 18.94 -19.60
CA GLY A 569 -17.29 20.21 -19.72
C GLY A 569 -18.14 21.46 -19.48
N GLN A 570 -19.45 21.34 -19.27
CA GLN A 570 -20.30 22.50 -18.98
C GLN A 570 -20.02 23.03 -17.57
N SER A 571 -19.61 24.29 -17.48
CA SER A 571 -19.60 25.04 -16.21
C SER A 571 -20.97 25.69 -15.97
N PHE A 572 -21.45 25.64 -14.74
CA PHE A 572 -22.72 26.26 -14.35
C PHE A 572 -22.75 26.59 -12.86
N GLU A 573 -23.67 27.48 -12.49
CA GLU A 573 -24.04 27.76 -11.11
C GLU A 573 -25.34 27.05 -10.71
N TYR A 574 -25.47 26.69 -9.44
CA TYR A 574 -26.66 26.05 -8.86
C TYR A 574 -26.88 26.42 -7.38
N LYS A 575 -28.08 26.12 -6.88
CA LYS A 575 -28.47 26.16 -5.46
C LYS A 575 -29.43 25.03 -5.12
N TYR A 576 -29.43 24.66 -3.84
CA TYR A 576 -30.52 23.88 -3.26
C TYR A 576 -31.67 24.78 -2.82
N ILE A 577 -32.89 24.29 -3.04
CA ILE A 577 -34.11 24.90 -2.53
C ILE A 577 -34.88 23.88 -1.70
N ARG A 578 -35.57 24.40 -0.68
CA ARG A 578 -36.47 23.65 0.16
C ARG A 578 -37.89 24.05 -0.19
N VAL A 579 -38.75 23.05 -0.41
CA VAL A 579 -40.14 23.27 -0.78
C VAL A 579 -41.06 22.64 0.25
N GLN A 580 -41.98 23.43 0.79
CA GLN A 580 -43.02 23.00 1.71
C GLN A 580 -44.35 23.66 1.33
N ASN A 581 -45.37 22.86 0.99
CA ASN A 581 -46.70 23.37 0.58
C ASN A 581 -46.65 24.45 -0.52
N GLY A 582 -45.68 24.37 -1.44
CA GLY A 582 -45.46 25.35 -2.52
C GLY A 582 -44.65 26.58 -2.13
N ALA A 583 -44.34 26.81 -0.85
CA ALA A 583 -43.39 27.84 -0.44
C ALA A 583 -41.95 27.38 -0.72
N VAL A 584 -41.15 28.26 -1.34
CA VAL A 584 -39.75 27.99 -1.72
C VAL A 584 -38.81 28.79 -0.82
N THR A 585 -37.91 28.08 -0.14
CA THR A 585 -36.80 28.67 0.63
C THR A 585 -35.48 28.31 -0.05
N TRP A 586 -34.69 29.32 -0.39
CA TRP A 586 -33.36 29.13 -0.98
C TRP A 586 -32.31 28.97 0.10
N GLU A 587 -31.26 28.20 -0.17
CA GLU A 587 -30.05 28.26 0.64
C GLU A 587 -29.36 29.62 0.54
N SER A 588 -28.52 29.95 1.53
CA SER A 588 -27.85 31.25 1.60
C SER A 588 -26.83 31.46 0.46
N ASP A 589 -26.49 32.72 0.19
CA ASP A 589 -25.45 33.09 -0.79
C ASP A 589 -24.04 32.69 -0.32
N PRO A 590 -23.08 32.49 -1.25
CA PRO A 590 -23.19 32.64 -2.70
C PRO A 590 -23.75 31.39 -3.41
N ASN A 591 -24.11 31.55 -4.69
CA ASN A 591 -24.37 30.42 -5.59
C ASN A 591 -23.19 29.43 -5.55
N ARG A 592 -23.49 28.14 -5.71
CA ARG A 592 -22.47 27.10 -5.92
C ARG A 592 -22.11 27.07 -7.39
N ALA A 593 -20.87 26.73 -7.71
CA ALA A 593 -20.39 26.59 -9.08
C ALA A 593 -19.80 25.20 -9.28
N TYR A 594 -20.13 24.56 -10.40
CA TYR A 594 -19.63 23.23 -10.74
C TYR A 594 -19.28 23.17 -12.23
N THR A 595 -18.24 22.41 -12.56
CA THR A 595 -17.87 22.11 -13.95
C THR A 595 -17.93 20.61 -14.15
N VAL A 596 -18.79 20.17 -15.08
CA VAL A 596 -18.94 18.74 -15.38
C VAL A 596 -17.62 18.20 -15.94
N PRO A 597 -17.09 17.06 -15.43
CA PRO A 597 -15.91 16.44 -16.00
C PRO A 597 -16.09 16.16 -17.49
N SER A 598 -15.01 16.31 -18.26
CA SER A 598 -14.94 15.96 -19.69
C SER A 598 -13.76 15.05 -20.01
N THR A 599 -13.17 14.45 -18.97
CA THR A 599 -12.07 13.50 -19.13
C THR A 599 -12.56 12.17 -19.67
N CYS A 600 -11.70 11.54 -20.46
CA CYS A 600 -11.92 10.22 -21.05
C CYS A 600 -12.34 9.19 -19.99
N GLY A 601 -13.37 8.38 -20.30
CA GLY A 601 -13.82 7.27 -19.45
C GLY A 601 -14.71 7.66 -18.27
N VAL A 602 -14.88 8.95 -17.98
CA VAL A 602 -15.79 9.40 -16.91
C VAL A 602 -17.24 9.30 -17.38
N GLN A 603 -18.00 8.42 -16.74
CA GLN A 603 -19.45 8.27 -16.99
C GLN A 603 -20.30 8.84 -15.85
N SER A 604 -19.73 8.99 -14.66
CA SER A 604 -20.41 9.53 -13.48
C SER A 604 -19.48 10.35 -12.60
N ALA A 605 -20.04 11.30 -11.86
CA ALA A 605 -19.34 12.09 -10.84
C ALA A 605 -20.26 12.32 -9.63
N VAL A 606 -19.69 12.62 -8.47
CA VAL A 606 -20.45 12.94 -7.25
C VAL A 606 -20.02 14.32 -6.74
N GLU A 607 -20.99 15.20 -6.49
CA GLU A 607 -20.81 16.48 -5.82
C GLU A 607 -21.46 16.41 -4.43
N SER A 608 -20.67 16.64 -3.38
CA SER A 608 -21.11 16.50 -1.99
C SER A 608 -21.16 17.85 -1.27
N ASP A 609 -22.35 18.21 -0.83
CA ASP A 609 -22.69 19.51 -0.26
C ASP A 609 -23.29 19.39 1.15
N VAL A 610 -23.24 20.50 1.87
CA VAL A 610 -24.00 20.73 3.12
C VAL A 610 -24.84 21.98 2.92
N TRP A 611 -26.13 21.92 3.29
CA TRP A 611 -27.06 23.04 3.18
C TRP A 611 -26.48 24.32 3.83
N ARG A 612 -26.57 25.46 3.12
CA ARG A 612 -26.04 26.77 3.55
C ARG A 612 -27.09 27.70 4.14
#